data_AF-A0A7S0L392-F1
#
_entry.id   AF-A0A7S0L392-F1
#
_cell.length_a   1.000
_cell.length_b   1.000
_cell.length_c   1.000
_cell.angle_alpha   90.00
_cell.angle_beta   90.00
_cell.angle_gamma   90.00
#
_symmetry.space_group_name_H-M   'P 1'
#
loop_
_entity.id
_entity.type
_entity.pdbx_description
1 polymer ?
#
loop_
_entity_poly.entity_id
_entity_poly.type
_entity_poly.pdbx_seq_one_letter_code
_entity_poly.pdbx_strand_id
1 'polypeptide(L)'
;VTADGEACDVVTLAVPALRGGCDQDESLSIEWLQAGVWEQVPPSHLSAGGAALRTGGSLALTGLDPYAALTFRLLAHNAGGTSAPSTPSAQLLTQSASELVAPPTVFAASSSSYILTWPVQSCRSALLWRVFMKREGEAHATVLSSAVSGGLYTATSARCPEGCAFGISPLPESLDGWHEAAPVFSSYTATPSLPELAQGAARLELKFGRTFGDRDLLLVQQELVEQMASALSIATSQLLVLQMYGGGQYALLDLLPDDEHLADEIIEHLLQAASSAYGPLAAGSVSGEIDEVKQLHGDGKEEVLGTKLNKPPVRSGSLVLVLFSLGACLLVGYIVVGVLYGMCKGCLAARSADIGDVRLDAQLTQKKRRGQRAGKGKGRRGGETAEDEEVEALTACDVADPTIDVAPPLPPRRKAAAEVGLGGMDD
;
A
#
# COMPACT_ATOMS: atom_id res chain seq x y z
N VAL A 1 21.56 -21.48 -10.39
CA VAL A 1 20.84 -20.25 -10.77
C VAL A 1 21.23 -19.20 -9.77
N THR A 2 21.71 -18.05 -10.22
CA THR A 2 22.03 -16.91 -9.37
C THR A 2 21.37 -15.69 -9.98
N ALA A 3 20.68 -14.89 -9.17
CA ALA A 3 20.31 -13.55 -9.57
C ALA A 3 21.56 -12.68 -9.48
N ASP A 4 22.01 -12.08 -10.58
CA ASP A 4 23.12 -11.13 -10.57
C ASP A 4 22.57 -9.79 -10.07
N GLY A 5 22.92 -9.43 -8.83
CA GLY A 5 22.19 -8.48 -7.98
C GLY A 5 22.17 -7.01 -8.41
N GLU A 6 22.62 -6.66 -9.61
CA GLU A 6 22.72 -5.27 -10.06
C GLU A 6 21.66 -4.87 -11.10
N ALA A 7 21.15 -5.82 -11.89
CA ALA A 7 20.15 -5.54 -12.93
C ALA A 7 18.76 -6.05 -12.53
N CYS A 8 17.74 -5.20 -12.70
CA CYS A 8 16.37 -5.49 -12.27
C CYS A 8 15.60 -6.46 -13.16
N ASP A 9 16.12 -6.74 -14.35
CA ASP A 9 15.45 -7.42 -15.44
C ASP A 9 16.25 -8.63 -15.93
N VAL A 10 17.27 -9.07 -15.16
CA VAL A 10 18.19 -10.13 -15.56
C VAL A 10 18.14 -11.33 -14.63
N VAL A 11 18.12 -12.54 -15.20
CA VAL A 11 18.26 -13.81 -14.47
C VAL A 11 19.32 -14.66 -15.14
N THR A 12 20.23 -15.20 -14.34
CA THR A 12 21.32 -16.07 -14.82
C THR A 12 21.03 -17.54 -14.49
N LEU A 13 20.73 -18.33 -15.53
CA LEU A 13 20.39 -19.74 -15.45
C LEU A 13 21.62 -20.61 -15.71
N ALA A 14 21.78 -21.67 -14.91
CA ALA A 14 22.78 -22.71 -15.19
C ALA A 14 22.13 -23.76 -16.09
N VAL A 15 22.70 -23.99 -17.27
CA VAL A 15 22.16 -24.88 -18.28
C VAL A 15 23.08 -26.10 -18.42
N PRO A 16 22.54 -27.34 -18.36
CA PRO A 16 23.35 -28.54 -18.50
C PRO A 16 24.01 -28.63 -19.88
N ALA A 17 25.15 -29.31 -19.95
CA ALA A 17 25.78 -29.61 -21.22
C ALA A 17 24.91 -30.55 -22.06
N LEU A 18 24.88 -30.31 -23.37
CA LEU A 18 24.32 -31.26 -24.33
C LEU A 18 25.07 -32.58 -24.21
N ARG A 19 24.32 -33.68 -24.28
CA ARG A 19 24.92 -35.01 -24.39
C ARG A 19 25.62 -35.11 -25.76
N GLY A 20 26.75 -35.82 -25.86
CA GLY A 20 27.52 -35.96 -27.11
C GLY A 20 27.37 -37.34 -27.78
N GLY A 21 27.40 -37.40 -29.13
CA GLY A 21 27.25 -38.64 -29.94
C GLY A 21 26.21 -38.55 -31.09
N CYS A 22 25.98 -39.65 -31.83
CA CYS A 22 25.19 -39.64 -33.08
C CYS A 22 23.67 -39.48 -32.91
N ASP A 23 23.10 -39.77 -31.73
CA ASP A 23 21.66 -39.68 -31.42
C ASP A 23 21.34 -38.60 -30.37
N GLN A 24 22.21 -37.58 -30.26
CA GLN A 24 22.26 -36.75 -29.06
C GLN A 24 21.66 -35.38 -29.29
N ASP A 25 21.51 -34.64 -28.19
CA ASP A 25 20.85 -33.34 -28.17
C ASP A 25 21.63 -32.36 -29.07
N GLU A 26 20.97 -31.80 -30.10
CA GLU A 26 21.53 -30.80 -31.01
C GLU A 26 21.39 -29.38 -30.44
N SER A 27 20.29 -29.14 -29.71
CA SER A 27 20.02 -27.85 -29.08
C SER A 27 19.08 -28.00 -27.89
N LEU A 28 19.11 -27.02 -26.98
CA LEU A 28 18.09 -26.84 -25.95
C LEU A 28 17.21 -25.64 -26.30
N SER A 29 15.90 -25.79 -26.07
CA SER A 29 14.99 -24.65 -25.91
C SER A 29 14.63 -24.50 -24.43
N ILE A 30 14.35 -23.26 -24.05
CA ILE A 30 13.87 -22.91 -22.73
C ILE A 30 12.43 -22.42 -22.85
N GLU A 31 11.59 -22.88 -21.94
CA GLU A 31 10.23 -22.41 -21.77
C GLU A 31 10.09 -21.81 -20.38
N TRP A 32 9.26 -20.76 -20.27
CA TRP A 32 8.82 -20.21 -18.99
C TRP A 32 7.34 -20.49 -18.77
N LEU A 33 6.90 -20.43 -17.52
CA LEU A 33 5.49 -20.50 -17.15
C LEU A 33 4.95 -19.07 -17.02
N GLN A 34 4.01 -18.69 -17.89
CA GLN A 34 3.30 -17.41 -17.85
C GLN A 34 1.79 -17.64 -17.82
N ALA A 35 1.09 -17.03 -16.87
CA ALA A 35 -0.36 -17.21 -16.68
C ALA A 35 -0.83 -18.69 -16.67
N GLY A 36 0.01 -19.59 -16.14
CA GLY A 36 -0.26 -21.04 -16.09
C GLY A 36 -0.02 -21.80 -17.40
N VAL A 37 0.48 -21.15 -18.44
CA VAL A 37 0.82 -21.74 -19.75
C VAL A 37 2.34 -21.75 -19.94
N TRP A 38 2.86 -22.86 -20.46
CA TRP A 38 4.27 -22.95 -20.83
C TRP A 38 4.48 -22.34 -22.21
N GLU A 39 5.33 -21.34 -22.29
CA GLU A 39 5.66 -20.64 -23.53
C GLU A 39 7.16 -20.62 -23.75
N GLN A 40 7.58 -20.67 -25.02
CA GLN A 40 8.99 -20.58 -25.37
C GLN A 40 9.51 -19.17 -25.08
N VAL A 41 10.65 -19.06 -24.40
CA VAL A 41 11.28 -17.75 -24.13
C VAL A 41 11.65 -17.11 -25.47
N PRO A 42 11.15 -15.89 -25.77
CA PRO A 42 11.46 -15.22 -27.02
C PRO A 42 12.97 -14.94 -27.14
N PRO A 43 13.57 -15.04 -28.35
CA PRO A 43 14.98 -14.78 -28.54
C PRO A 43 15.44 -13.38 -28.10
N SER A 44 14.54 -12.40 -28.04
CA SER A 44 14.82 -11.04 -27.54
C SER A 44 15.20 -10.99 -26.06
N HIS A 45 14.83 -11.99 -25.27
CA HIS A 45 15.21 -12.10 -23.86
C HIS A 45 16.51 -12.86 -23.66
N LEU A 46 17.08 -13.45 -24.71
CA LEU A 46 18.35 -14.17 -24.62
C LEU A 46 19.48 -13.19 -24.89
N SER A 47 20.43 -13.08 -23.95
CA SER A 47 21.65 -12.31 -24.16
C SER A 47 22.40 -12.75 -25.44
N ALA A 48 23.13 -11.82 -26.06
CA ALA A 48 23.74 -12.00 -27.39
C ALA A 48 24.56 -13.31 -27.48
N GLY A 49 24.03 -14.28 -28.24
CA GLY A 49 24.57 -15.65 -28.36
C GLY A 49 23.54 -16.77 -28.18
N GLY A 50 22.32 -16.47 -27.70
CA GLY A 50 21.32 -17.48 -27.28
C GLY A 50 20.47 -18.17 -28.34
N ALA A 51 20.66 -17.94 -29.65
CA ALA A 51 19.78 -18.50 -30.68
C ALA A 51 19.75 -20.04 -30.73
N ALA A 52 20.75 -20.72 -30.16
CA ALA A 52 20.70 -22.13 -29.81
C ALA A 52 21.69 -22.38 -28.66
N LEU A 53 21.20 -22.85 -27.52
CA LEU A 53 22.07 -23.31 -26.44
C LEU A 53 22.75 -24.62 -26.86
N ARG A 54 23.92 -24.46 -27.49
CA ARG A 54 24.72 -25.54 -28.08
C ARG A 54 25.81 -26.06 -27.15
N THR A 55 26.02 -25.42 -26.01
CA THR A 55 27.02 -25.81 -25.01
C THR A 55 26.45 -25.56 -23.62
N GLY A 56 26.75 -26.46 -22.67
CA GLY A 56 26.41 -26.23 -21.26
C GLY A 56 27.13 -25.00 -20.72
N GLY A 57 26.55 -24.37 -19.71
CA GLY A 57 27.12 -23.14 -19.15
C GLY A 57 26.08 -22.24 -18.49
N SER A 58 26.33 -20.94 -18.55
CA SER A 58 25.47 -19.91 -17.97
C SER A 58 24.70 -19.18 -19.06
N LEU A 59 23.39 -19.01 -18.87
CA LEU A 59 22.50 -18.29 -19.77
C LEU A 59 21.91 -17.10 -19.03
N ALA A 60 22.22 -15.88 -19.45
CA ALA A 60 21.56 -14.69 -18.96
C ALA A 60 20.32 -14.39 -19.80
N LEU A 61 19.18 -14.30 -19.12
CA LEU A 61 17.92 -13.80 -19.63
C LEU A 61 17.77 -12.32 -19.25
N THR A 62 17.36 -11.45 -20.17
CA THR A 62 17.26 -9.99 -19.98
C THR A 62 15.86 -9.46 -20.32
N GLY A 63 15.53 -8.22 -19.96
CA GLY A 63 14.24 -7.60 -20.25
C GLY A 63 13.07 -8.32 -19.57
N LEU A 64 13.33 -9.00 -18.45
CA LEU A 64 12.31 -9.67 -17.66
C LEU A 64 11.57 -8.66 -16.79
N ASP A 65 10.27 -8.90 -16.57
CA ASP A 65 9.50 -8.07 -15.64
C ASP A 65 9.99 -8.27 -14.19
N PRO A 66 10.47 -7.21 -13.50
CA PRO A 66 10.88 -7.34 -12.11
C PRO A 66 9.73 -7.77 -11.19
N TYR A 67 8.47 -7.52 -11.54
CA TYR A 67 7.28 -7.87 -10.76
C TYR A 67 6.71 -9.25 -11.11
N ALA A 68 7.46 -10.10 -11.83
CA ALA A 68 7.05 -11.47 -12.13
C ALA A 68 8.00 -12.50 -11.50
N ALA A 69 7.43 -13.49 -10.82
CA ALA A 69 8.12 -14.70 -10.40
C ALA A 69 8.04 -15.75 -11.53
N LEU A 70 9.19 -16.07 -12.10
CA LEU A 70 9.29 -16.90 -13.29
C LEU A 70 9.66 -18.33 -12.92
N THR A 71 9.05 -19.29 -13.61
CA THR A 71 9.41 -20.72 -13.51
C THR A 71 9.84 -21.20 -14.88
N PHE A 72 10.96 -21.90 -14.97
CA PHE A 72 11.53 -22.34 -16.24
C PHE A 72 11.58 -23.86 -16.35
N ARG A 73 11.58 -24.36 -17.58
CA ARG A 73 11.91 -25.74 -17.91
C ARG A 73 12.68 -25.80 -19.23
N LEU A 74 13.36 -26.91 -19.47
CA LEU A 74 14.17 -27.14 -20.66
C LEU A 74 13.59 -28.26 -21.52
N LEU A 75 13.76 -28.15 -22.83
CA LEU A 75 13.49 -29.20 -23.80
C LEU A 75 14.72 -29.41 -24.67
N ALA A 76 15.05 -30.66 -24.96
CA ALA A 76 16.12 -31.00 -25.88
C ALA A 76 15.57 -31.33 -27.26
N HIS A 77 16.29 -30.94 -28.30
CA HIS A 77 15.94 -31.18 -29.70
C HIS A 77 17.08 -31.91 -30.40
N ASN A 78 16.74 -32.90 -31.22
CA ASN A 78 17.67 -33.56 -32.14
C ASN A 78 16.94 -33.90 -33.45
N ALA A 79 17.64 -34.58 -34.37
CA ALA A 79 17.05 -35.00 -35.65
C ALA A 79 15.84 -35.94 -35.49
N GLY A 80 15.68 -36.62 -34.35
CA GLY A 80 14.55 -37.48 -34.03
C GLY A 80 13.34 -36.77 -33.43
N GLY A 81 13.46 -35.48 -33.06
CA GLY A 81 12.38 -34.67 -32.52
C GLY A 81 12.73 -33.98 -31.20
N THR A 82 11.69 -33.64 -30.43
CA THR A 82 11.79 -32.92 -29.15
C THR A 82 11.60 -33.89 -27.98
N SER A 83 12.41 -33.76 -26.94
CA SER A 83 12.30 -34.55 -25.72
C SER A 83 11.04 -34.22 -24.90
N ALA A 84 10.73 -35.05 -23.90
CA ALA A 84 9.85 -34.62 -22.83
C ALA A 84 10.45 -33.39 -22.10
N PRO A 85 9.62 -32.46 -21.58
CA PRO A 85 10.12 -31.32 -20.80
C PRO A 85 10.81 -31.75 -19.52
N SER A 86 11.80 -30.96 -19.07
CA SER A 86 12.45 -31.17 -17.78
C SER A 86 11.50 -30.92 -16.61
N THR A 87 11.91 -31.34 -15.40
CA THR A 87 11.28 -30.86 -14.17
C THR A 87 11.33 -29.32 -14.14
N PRO A 88 10.22 -28.63 -13.79
CA PRO A 88 10.22 -27.18 -13.61
C PRO A 88 11.22 -26.74 -12.54
N SER A 89 11.79 -25.54 -12.70
CA SER A 89 12.60 -24.91 -11.66
C SER A 89 11.76 -24.52 -10.44
N ALA A 90 12.41 -24.13 -9.35
CA ALA A 90 11.75 -23.29 -8.35
C ALA A 90 11.39 -21.93 -8.97
N GLN A 91 10.51 -21.18 -8.31
CA GLN A 91 10.22 -19.81 -8.69
C GLN A 91 11.47 -18.94 -8.56
N LEU A 92 11.74 -18.16 -9.59
CA LEU A 92 12.87 -17.27 -9.67
C LEU A 92 12.39 -15.84 -9.83
N LEU A 93 13.12 -14.94 -9.18
CA LEU A 93 12.95 -13.52 -9.32
C LEU A 93 14.23 -12.96 -9.92
N THR A 94 14.13 -11.80 -10.58
CA THR A 94 15.29 -11.08 -11.13
C THR A 94 16.26 -10.60 -10.04
N GLN A 95 15.84 -10.60 -8.77
CA GLN A 95 16.70 -10.40 -7.61
C GLN A 95 16.51 -11.52 -6.60
N SER A 96 17.34 -11.54 -5.55
CA SER A 96 17.25 -12.57 -4.52
C SER A 96 15.87 -12.59 -3.84
N ALA A 97 15.19 -13.73 -3.91
CA ALA A 97 13.95 -13.96 -3.19
C ALA A 97 14.13 -13.93 -1.65
N SER A 98 15.37 -14.06 -1.17
CA SER A 98 15.67 -14.08 0.28
C SER A 98 15.24 -12.81 0.99
N GLU A 99 15.28 -11.66 0.29
CA GLU A 99 14.86 -10.38 0.88
C GLU A 99 13.34 -10.25 0.96
N LEU A 100 12.60 -10.85 0.03
CA LEU A 100 11.14 -10.84 0.06
C LEU A 100 10.53 -11.69 1.18
N VAL A 101 11.29 -12.67 1.66
CA VAL A 101 10.87 -13.58 2.74
C VAL A 101 11.62 -13.32 4.04
N ALA A 102 12.49 -12.31 4.10
CA ALA A 102 13.20 -11.97 5.32
C ALA A 102 12.22 -11.41 6.36
N PRO A 103 12.35 -11.79 7.64
CA PRO A 103 11.54 -11.20 8.70
C PRO A 103 11.86 -9.70 8.83
N PRO A 104 10.89 -8.86 9.18
CA PRO A 104 11.15 -7.45 9.46
C PRO A 104 12.00 -7.28 10.73
N THR A 105 12.76 -6.19 10.79
CA THR A 105 13.36 -5.72 12.04
C THR A 105 12.29 -5.00 12.85
N VAL A 106 12.16 -5.37 14.13
CA VAL A 106 11.08 -4.92 14.99
C VAL A 106 11.64 -4.14 16.17
N PHE A 107 11.05 -2.98 16.46
CA PHE A 107 11.34 -2.17 17.63
C PHE A 107 10.04 -1.83 18.36
N ALA A 108 9.98 -2.10 19.67
CA ALA A 108 8.85 -1.69 20.51
C ALA A 108 8.96 -0.19 20.81
N ALA A 109 8.10 0.62 20.20
CA ALA A 109 8.16 2.07 20.29
C ALA A 109 7.39 2.64 21.49
N SER A 110 6.38 1.92 21.97
CA SER A 110 5.63 2.26 23.19
C SER A 110 5.06 1.00 23.84
N SER A 111 4.31 1.15 24.93
CA SER A 111 3.62 -0.01 25.54
C SER A 111 2.55 -0.66 24.64
N SER A 112 2.21 -0.05 23.50
CA SER A 112 1.08 -0.44 22.63
C SER A 112 1.40 -0.19 21.15
N SER A 113 2.69 -0.04 20.80
CA SER A 113 3.09 0.17 19.42
C SER A 113 4.46 -0.40 19.08
N TYR A 114 4.59 -0.76 17.82
CA TYR A 114 5.82 -1.27 17.22
C TYR A 114 6.15 -0.51 15.94
N ILE A 115 7.44 -0.36 15.68
CA ILE A 115 7.98 0.09 14.40
C ILE A 115 8.64 -1.11 13.74
N LEU A 116 8.20 -1.43 12.54
CA LEU A 116 8.70 -2.51 11.70
C LEU A 116 9.42 -1.91 10.51
N THR A 117 10.61 -2.43 10.21
CA THR A 117 11.40 -2.02 9.04
C THR A 117 11.88 -3.23 8.25
N TRP A 118 11.92 -3.10 6.92
CA TRP A 118 12.48 -4.11 6.03
C TRP A 118 13.14 -3.45 4.81
N PRO A 119 14.06 -4.13 4.12
CA PRO A 119 14.74 -3.57 2.97
C PRO A 119 13.77 -3.17 1.86
N VAL A 120 13.86 -1.92 1.40
CA VAL A 120 13.13 -1.45 0.23
C VAL A 120 13.72 -2.12 -1.01
N GLN A 121 12.86 -2.77 -1.79
CA GLN A 121 13.26 -3.49 -2.99
C GLN A 121 13.50 -2.48 -4.12
N SER A 122 14.76 -2.22 -4.47
CA SER A 122 15.14 -1.23 -5.49
C SER A 122 14.48 -1.49 -6.85
N CYS A 123 14.40 -2.76 -7.25
CA CYS A 123 13.78 -3.15 -8.51
C CYS A 123 12.25 -3.27 -8.45
N ARG A 124 11.66 -3.18 -7.26
CA ARG A 124 10.24 -3.41 -7.03
C ARG A 124 9.66 -2.44 -6.01
N SER A 125 9.95 -1.15 -6.19
CA SER A 125 9.57 -0.10 -5.24
C SER A 125 8.05 0.06 -5.05
N ALA A 126 7.25 -0.39 -6.02
CA ALA A 126 5.79 -0.38 -5.96
C ALA A 126 5.19 -1.64 -5.31
N LEU A 127 6.00 -2.54 -4.75
CA LEU A 127 5.48 -3.70 -4.03
C LEU A 127 4.58 -3.28 -2.87
N LEU A 128 3.50 -4.05 -2.74
CA LEU A 128 2.55 -3.93 -1.65
C LEU A 128 2.73 -5.13 -0.72
N TRP A 129 2.76 -4.85 0.57
CA TRP A 129 3.05 -5.83 1.61
C TRP A 129 1.82 -6.09 2.47
N ARG A 130 1.70 -7.34 2.91
CA ARG A 130 0.83 -7.76 3.99
C ARG A 130 1.66 -7.90 5.26
N VAL A 131 1.20 -7.32 6.36
CA VAL A 131 1.88 -7.36 7.66
C VAL A 131 1.11 -8.27 8.61
N PHE A 132 1.85 -9.19 9.23
CA PHE A 132 1.32 -10.17 10.17
C PHE A 132 1.88 -9.92 11.56
N MET A 133 1.08 -10.21 12.58
CA MET A 133 1.47 -10.22 13.98
C MET A 133 1.07 -11.55 14.61
N LYS A 134 1.97 -12.11 15.40
CA LYS A 134 1.74 -13.35 16.16
C LYS A 134 2.15 -13.11 17.61
N ARG A 135 1.23 -13.33 18.56
CA ARG A 135 1.54 -13.27 19.99
C ARG A 135 2.22 -14.56 20.45
N GLU A 136 3.01 -14.48 21.51
CA GLU A 136 3.62 -15.66 22.11
C GLU A 136 2.53 -16.64 22.60
N GLY A 137 2.70 -17.92 22.27
CA GLY A 137 1.72 -18.97 22.60
C GLY A 137 0.54 -19.10 21.63
N GLU A 138 0.30 -18.14 20.74
CA GLU A 138 -0.73 -18.28 19.71
C GLU A 138 -0.27 -19.19 18.56
N ALA A 139 -1.17 -20.03 18.04
CA ALA A 139 -0.87 -20.89 16.90
C ALA A 139 -0.89 -20.11 15.57
N HIS A 140 -1.79 -19.13 15.46
CA HIS A 140 -2.08 -18.40 14.23
C HIS A 140 -1.64 -16.94 14.32
N ALA A 141 -1.21 -16.39 13.19
CA ALA A 141 -0.94 -14.96 13.07
C ALA A 141 -2.20 -14.20 12.64
N THR A 142 -2.30 -12.96 13.08
CA THR A 142 -3.33 -11.99 12.67
C THR A 142 -2.75 -11.06 11.61
N VAL A 143 -3.58 -10.64 10.66
CA VAL A 143 -3.19 -9.65 9.64
C VAL A 143 -3.48 -8.26 10.21
N LEU A 144 -2.44 -7.44 10.36
CA LEU A 144 -2.56 -6.07 10.83
C LEU A 144 -2.89 -5.09 9.71
N SER A 145 -2.30 -5.30 8.54
CA SER A 145 -2.51 -4.47 7.37
C SER A 145 -2.28 -5.26 6.09
N SER A 146 -3.03 -4.88 5.06
CA SER A 146 -2.84 -5.31 3.69
C SER A 146 -2.55 -4.08 2.85
N ALA A 147 -1.61 -4.18 1.92
CA ALA A 147 -1.22 -3.12 1.00
C ALA A 147 -0.38 -1.99 1.62
N VAL A 148 0.58 -2.36 2.49
CA VAL A 148 1.62 -1.43 2.94
C VAL A 148 2.65 -1.24 1.83
N SER A 149 2.96 -0.01 1.45
CA SER A 149 4.04 0.29 0.49
C SER A 149 5.35 0.63 1.21
N GLY A 150 6.47 0.48 0.50
CA GLY A 150 7.79 0.83 1.03
C GLY A 150 8.37 -0.21 1.99
N GLY A 151 9.15 0.27 2.98
CA GLY A 151 9.96 -0.55 3.90
C GLY A 151 9.74 -0.25 5.39
N LEU A 152 8.64 0.43 5.74
CA LEU A 152 8.35 0.88 7.10
C LEU A 152 6.86 0.71 7.40
N TYR A 153 6.55 0.19 8.58
CA TYR A 153 5.19 0.11 9.08
C TYR A 153 5.15 0.34 10.59
N THR A 154 4.18 1.13 11.05
CA THR A 154 3.94 1.34 12.48
C THR A 154 2.68 0.58 12.88
N ALA A 155 2.83 -0.47 13.68
CA ALA A 155 1.70 -1.16 14.28
C ALA A 155 1.25 -0.40 15.53
N THR A 156 0.04 0.15 15.51
CA THR A 156 -0.55 0.90 16.63
C THR A 156 -1.66 0.11 17.30
N SER A 157 -1.86 0.29 18.61
CA SER A 157 -2.82 -0.48 19.40
C SER A 157 -2.50 -1.99 19.36
N ALA A 158 -1.20 -2.30 19.40
CA ALA A 158 -0.65 -3.65 19.39
C ALA A 158 0.11 -3.87 20.71
N ARG A 159 -0.64 -4.06 21.80
CA ARG A 159 -0.10 -4.29 23.15
C ARG A 159 0.27 -5.75 23.34
N CYS A 160 1.52 -6.02 23.71
CA CYS A 160 2.05 -7.38 23.77
C CYS A 160 3.20 -7.48 24.79
N PRO A 161 2.89 -7.33 26.10
CA PRO A 161 3.88 -7.43 27.18
C PRO A 161 4.58 -8.79 27.23
N GLU A 162 3.91 -9.85 26.76
CA GLU A 162 4.46 -11.20 26.61
C GLU A 162 5.51 -11.29 25.49
N GLY A 163 5.35 -10.49 24.44
CA GLY A 163 6.18 -10.57 23.25
C GLY A 163 5.38 -10.90 21.99
N CYS A 164 5.60 -10.10 20.95
CA CYS A 164 5.00 -10.31 19.63
C CYS A 164 6.07 -10.52 18.58
N ALA A 165 5.81 -11.43 17.66
CA ALA A 165 6.61 -11.66 16.46
C ALA A 165 5.87 -11.14 15.23
N PHE A 166 6.59 -10.57 14.28
CA PHE A 166 6.01 -9.95 13.09
C PHE A 166 6.57 -10.59 11.82
N GLY A 167 5.71 -10.72 10.82
CA GLY A 167 6.07 -11.24 9.51
C GLY A 167 5.55 -10.32 8.42
N ILE A 168 6.17 -10.38 7.24
CA ILE A 168 5.70 -9.68 6.04
C ILE A 168 5.61 -10.67 4.87
N SER A 169 4.69 -10.43 3.95
CA SER A 169 4.66 -11.11 2.64
C SER A 169 4.23 -10.13 1.55
N PRO A 170 4.77 -10.24 0.32
CA PRO A 170 4.26 -9.45 -0.81
C PRO A 170 2.82 -9.87 -1.13
N LEU A 171 1.99 -8.92 -1.53
CA LEU A 171 0.64 -9.21 -2.01
C LEU A 171 0.72 -9.92 -3.37
N PRO A 172 -0.06 -10.99 -3.59
CA PRO A 172 -0.11 -11.69 -4.88
C PRO A 172 -0.44 -10.76 -6.06
N GLU A 173 -1.25 -9.73 -5.82
CA GLU A 173 -1.63 -8.72 -6.82
C GLU A 173 -0.47 -7.81 -7.24
N SER A 174 0.59 -7.73 -6.44
CA SER A 174 1.77 -6.89 -6.69
C SER A 174 2.99 -7.67 -7.19
N LEU A 175 2.92 -9.00 -7.23
CA LEU A 175 4.01 -9.86 -7.68
C LEU A 175 3.44 -11.09 -8.41
N ASP A 176 3.34 -10.99 -9.73
CA ASP A 176 2.71 -12.01 -10.57
C ASP A 176 3.47 -13.35 -10.49
N GLY A 177 2.74 -14.44 -10.57
CA GLY A 177 3.28 -15.79 -10.49
C GLY A 177 3.84 -16.19 -9.12
N TRP A 178 3.98 -15.29 -8.15
CA TRP A 178 4.51 -15.63 -6.83
C TRP A 178 3.52 -16.46 -6.02
N HIS A 179 3.94 -17.66 -5.63
CA HIS A 179 3.16 -18.46 -4.69
C HIS A 179 3.47 -17.98 -3.27
N GLU A 180 2.45 -17.49 -2.56
CA GLU A 180 2.59 -16.93 -1.22
C GLU A 180 3.31 -17.93 -0.30
N ALA A 181 4.60 -17.67 -0.05
CA ALA A 181 5.35 -18.38 0.97
C ALA A 181 4.79 -17.98 2.34
N ALA A 182 4.78 -18.93 3.28
CA ALA A 182 4.46 -18.61 4.66
C ALA A 182 5.43 -17.52 5.17
N PRO A 183 4.94 -16.44 5.81
CA PRO A 183 5.81 -15.37 6.25
C PRO A 183 6.80 -15.90 7.28
N VAL A 184 8.06 -15.50 7.15
CA VAL A 184 9.06 -15.74 8.18
C VAL A 184 8.88 -14.66 9.25
N PHE A 185 8.74 -15.09 10.50
CA PHE A 185 8.51 -14.20 11.62
C PHE A 185 9.82 -13.76 12.28
N SER A 186 9.83 -12.53 12.79
CA SER A 186 10.88 -12.00 13.66
C SER A 186 10.97 -12.78 14.97
N SER A 187 12.01 -12.51 15.78
CA SER A 187 11.98 -12.87 17.18
C SER A 187 10.84 -12.15 17.92
N TYR A 188 10.33 -12.76 18.98
CA TYR A 188 9.37 -12.12 19.86
C TYR A 188 9.99 -10.90 20.53
N THR A 189 9.28 -9.77 20.47
CA THR A 189 9.69 -8.50 21.06
C THR A 189 8.58 -8.03 21.98
N ALA A 190 8.85 -7.93 23.28
CA ALA A 190 7.88 -7.45 24.27
C ALA A 190 7.74 -5.93 24.21
N THR A 191 6.52 -5.42 24.36
CA THR A 191 6.32 -4.00 24.65
C THR A 191 6.78 -3.67 26.07
N PRO A 192 7.28 -2.45 26.36
CA PRO A 192 7.53 -2.00 27.72
C PRO A 192 6.30 -2.17 28.61
N SER A 193 6.51 -2.68 29.83
CA SER A 193 5.44 -2.78 30.82
C SER A 193 4.99 -1.40 31.26
N LEU A 194 3.69 -1.22 31.42
CA LEU A 194 3.15 0.01 31.99
C LEU A 194 3.34 0.06 33.51
N PRO A 195 3.39 1.25 34.11
CA PRO A 195 3.35 1.40 35.57
C PRO A 195 2.10 0.74 36.16
N GLU A 196 2.22 0.25 37.39
CA GLU A 196 1.07 -0.26 38.15
C GLU A 196 -0.01 0.82 38.28
N LEU A 197 -1.27 0.43 38.13
CA LEU A 197 -2.40 1.35 38.22
C LEU A 197 -2.71 1.61 39.70
N ALA A 198 -2.82 2.89 40.09
CA ALA A 198 -3.16 3.25 41.46
C ALA A 198 -4.54 2.68 41.87
N GLN A 199 -4.72 2.39 43.16
CA GLN A 199 -5.98 1.83 43.65
C GLN A 199 -7.14 2.79 43.36
N GLY A 200 -8.18 2.28 42.70
CA GLY A 200 -9.36 3.06 42.30
C GLY A 200 -9.15 3.94 41.08
N ALA A 201 -7.95 3.97 40.48
CA ALA A 201 -7.70 4.64 39.22
C ALA A 201 -8.19 3.80 38.03
N ALA A 202 -8.47 4.47 36.92
CA ALA A 202 -8.75 3.82 35.65
C ALA A 202 -7.73 4.26 34.59
N ARG A 203 -7.29 3.32 33.75
CA ARG A 203 -6.38 3.61 32.64
C ARG A 203 -7.13 3.61 31.33
N LEU A 204 -6.97 4.70 30.57
CA LEU A 204 -7.64 4.89 29.29
C LEU A 204 -6.63 5.01 28.14
N GLU A 205 -6.91 4.33 27.04
CA GLU A 205 -6.27 4.54 25.74
C GLU A 205 -7.23 5.31 24.85
N LEU A 206 -6.86 6.54 24.50
CA LEU A 206 -7.60 7.41 23.59
C LEU A 206 -7.00 7.30 22.20
N LYS A 207 -7.85 7.19 21.19
CA LYS A 207 -7.47 7.28 19.78
C LYS A 207 -8.10 8.53 19.17
N PHE A 208 -7.27 9.32 18.51
CA PHE A 208 -7.69 10.53 17.80
C PHE A 208 -7.95 10.25 16.32
N GLY A 209 -8.86 11.00 15.71
CA GLY A 209 -9.21 10.92 14.28
C GLY A 209 -8.13 11.45 13.35
N ARG A 210 -7.08 12.05 13.91
CA ARG A 210 -5.90 12.54 13.18
C ARG A 210 -4.61 12.22 13.92
N THR A 211 -3.50 12.27 13.19
CA THR A 211 -2.15 12.38 13.76
C THR A 211 -1.84 13.85 14.04
N PHE A 212 -1.02 14.13 15.05
CA PHE A 212 -0.55 15.49 15.34
C PHE A 212 0.81 15.79 14.68
N GLY A 213 1.44 14.78 14.07
CA GLY A 213 2.59 14.94 13.16
C GLY A 213 3.76 15.64 13.84
N ASP A 214 4.19 16.76 13.25
CA ASP A 214 5.33 17.57 13.68
C ASP A 214 5.02 18.52 14.85
N ARG A 215 3.78 18.56 15.35
CA ARG A 215 3.47 19.37 16.54
C ARG A 215 4.29 18.84 17.72
N ASP A 216 4.70 19.76 18.57
CA ASP A 216 5.31 19.40 19.85
C ASP A 216 4.29 18.60 20.68
N LEU A 217 4.56 17.30 20.84
CA LEU A 217 3.68 16.39 21.56
C LEU A 217 3.51 16.79 23.02
N LEU A 218 4.45 17.53 23.61
CA LEU A 218 4.31 18.06 24.96
C LEU A 218 3.22 19.12 25.04
N LEU A 219 3.13 19.99 24.02
CA LEU A 219 2.05 20.98 23.92
C LEU A 219 0.70 20.31 23.69
N VAL A 220 0.65 19.28 22.84
CA VAL A 220 -0.57 18.49 22.60
C VAL A 220 -1.03 17.79 23.89
N GLN A 221 -0.10 17.23 24.65
CA GLN A 221 -0.37 16.60 25.94
C GLN A 221 -0.93 17.61 26.96
N GLN A 222 -0.32 18.78 27.08
CA GLN A 222 -0.79 19.83 27.99
C GLN A 222 -2.21 20.29 27.60
N GLU A 223 -2.42 20.55 26.32
CA GLU A 223 -3.72 20.99 25.79
C GLU A 223 -4.81 19.92 26.00
N LEU A 224 -4.48 18.64 25.80
CA LEU A 224 -5.39 17.52 26.09
C LEU A 224 -5.81 17.50 27.56
N VAL A 225 -4.85 17.59 28.48
CA VAL A 225 -5.12 17.55 29.94
C VAL A 225 -6.00 18.72 30.36
N GLU A 226 -5.70 19.93 29.89
CA GLU A 226 -6.50 21.13 30.20
C GLU A 226 -7.94 21.02 29.65
N GLN A 227 -8.10 20.57 28.41
CA GLN A 227 -9.41 20.38 27.77
C GLN A 227 -10.23 19.29 28.46
N MET A 228 -9.60 18.15 28.79
CA MET A 228 -10.28 17.06 29.49
C MET A 228 -10.67 17.45 30.91
N ALA A 229 -9.77 18.06 31.68
CA ALA A 229 -10.06 18.51 33.04
C ALA A 229 -11.25 19.50 33.05
N SER A 230 -11.24 20.48 32.15
CA SER A 230 -12.34 21.43 32.01
C SER A 230 -13.65 20.79 31.59
N ALA A 231 -13.61 19.82 30.66
CA ALA A 231 -14.81 19.16 30.16
C ALA A 231 -15.46 18.23 31.19
N LEU A 232 -14.63 17.54 31.98
CA LEU A 232 -15.07 16.60 33.02
C LEU A 232 -15.33 17.29 34.37
N SER A 233 -15.00 18.58 34.48
CA SER A 233 -15.07 19.34 35.73
C SER A 233 -14.22 18.74 36.87
N ILE A 234 -13.06 18.17 36.53
CA ILE A 234 -12.10 17.58 37.49
C ILE A 234 -10.80 18.40 37.55
N ALA A 235 -9.98 18.16 38.57
CA ALA A 235 -8.68 18.80 38.67
C ALA A 235 -7.69 18.20 37.64
N THR A 236 -6.80 19.03 37.06
CA THR A 236 -5.76 18.55 36.14
C THR A 236 -4.81 17.53 36.78
N SER A 237 -4.64 17.57 38.11
CA SER A 237 -3.87 16.59 38.88
C SER A 237 -4.50 15.19 38.90
N GLN A 238 -5.77 15.05 38.54
CA GLN A 238 -6.44 13.74 38.41
C GLN A 238 -6.17 13.08 37.04
N LEU A 239 -5.54 13.80 36.11
CA LEU A 239 -5.20 13.29 34.78
C LEU A 239 -3.69 13.11 34.66
N LEU A 240 -3.24 11.87 34.48
CA LEU A 240 -1.83 11.56 34.27
C LEU A 240 -1.64 10.93 32.89
N VAL A 241 -1.16 11.72 31.93
CA VAL A 241 -0.79 11.18 30.61
C VAL A 241 0.54 10.44 30.73
N LEU A 242 0.51 9.12 30.52
CA LEU A 242 1.66 8.23 30.62
C LEU A 242 2.52 8.26 29.36
N GLN A 243 1.88 8.32 28.19
CA GLN A 243 2.57 8.33 26.90
C GLN A 243 1.65 8.84 25.78
N MET A 244 2.26 9.44 24.76
CA MET A 244 1.64 9.65 23.46
C MET A 244 2.46 8.90 22.40
N TYR A 245 1.79 8.24 21.45
CA TYR A 245 2.46 7.45 20.41
C TYR A 245 1.68 7.49 19.08
N GLY A 246 2.25 6.89 18.03
CA GLY A 246 1.68 6.92 16.68
C GLY A 246 1.60 8.34 16.11
N GLY A 247 2.64 9.15 16.30
CA GLY A 247 2.63 10.56 15.89
C GLY A 247 1.55 11.39 16.61
N GLY A 248 1.25 11.04 17.86
CA GLY A 248 0.21 11.66 18.68
C GLY A 248 -1.21 11.15 18.43
N GLN A 249 -1.43 10.22 17.49
CA GLN A 249 -2.76 9.66 17.24
C GLN A 249 -3.34 8.87 18.42
N TYR A 250 -2.47 8.45 19.35
CA TYR A 250 -2.89 7.75 20.55
C TYR A 250 -2.33 8.42 21.79
N ALA A 251 -3.14 8.50 22.84
CA ALA A 251 -2.72 8.91 24.18
C ALA A 251 -3.14 7.86 25.19
N LEU A 252 -2.23 7.53 26.10
CA LEU A 252 -2.51 6.67 27.24
C LEU A 252 -2.45 7.51 28.50
N LEU A 253 -3.51 7.48 29.31
CA LEU A 253 -3.61 8.26 30.53
C LEU A 253 -4.28 7.49 31.66
N ASP A 254 -3.93 7.86 32.88
CA ASP A 254 -4.59 7.39 34.09
C ASP A 254 -5.52 8.49 34.61
N LEU A 255 -6.75 8.10 34.92
CA LEU A 255 -7.73 8.85 35.70
C LEU A 255 -7.53 8.45 37.16
N LEU A 256 -6.99 9.36 37.97
CA LEU A 256 -6.79 9.15 39.39
C LEU A 256 -8.09 9.50 40.14
N PRO A 257 -8.53 8.68 41.10
CA PRO A 257 -9.72 8.97 41.87
C PRO A 257 -9.47 10.18 42.79
N ASP A 258 -10.53 10.90 43.13
CA ASP A 258 -10.55 11.81 44.27
C ASP A 258 -11.49 11.28 45.36
N ASP A 259 -11.60 11.99 46.48
CA ASP A 259 -12.47 11.59 47.60
C ASP A 259 -13.97 11.61 47.24
N GLU A 260 -14.34 12.29 46.15
CA GLU A 260 -15.74 12.55 45.76
C GLU A 260 -16.22 11.69 44.57
N HIS A 261 -15.32 11.27 43.68
CA HIS A 261 -15.65 10.64 42.40
C HIS A 261 -14.84 9.37 42.17
N LEU A 262 -15.56 8.28 41.88
CA LEU A 262 -14.95 7.05 41.39
C LEU A 262 -14.56 7.21 39.92
N ALA A 263 -13.47 6.56 39.51
CA ALA A 263 -13.00 6.64 38.13
C ALA A 263 -14.07 6.19 37.11
N ASP A 264 -14.95 5.26 37.47
CA ASP A 264 -16.05 4.79 36.61
C ASP A 264 -17.08 5.91 36.32
N GLU A 265 -17.39 6.76 37.30
CA GLU A 265 -18.30 7.90 37.10
C GLU A 265 -17.68 8.95 36.15
N ILE A 266 -16.36 9.18 36.29
CA ILE A 266 -15.61 10.09 35.41
C ILE A 266 -15.58 9.53 33.98
N ILE A 267 -15.47 8.21 33.81
CA ILE A 267 -15.54 7.55 32.50
C ILE A 267 -16.91 7.75 31.86
N GLU A 268 -18.00 7.57 32.60
CA GLU A 268 -19.35 7.81 32.06
C GLU A 268 -19.52 9.27 31.60
N HIS A 269 -19.06 10.23 32.40
CA HIS A 269 -19.04 11.64 32.02
C HIS A 269 -18.17 11.92 30.79
N LEU A 270 -17.03 11.25 30.65
CA LEU A 270 -16.16 11.34 29.47
C LEU A 270 -16.86 10.84 28.21
N LEU A 271 -17.50 9.67 28.27
CA LEU A 271 -18.23 9.12 27.14
C LEU A 271 -19.42 10.00 26.75
N GLN A 272 -20.13 10.56 27.74
CA GLN A 272 -21.22 11.50 27.50
C GLN A 272 -20.72 12.82 26.88
N ALA A 273 -19.61 13.36 27.37
CA ALA A 273 -19.02 14.60 26.85
C ALA A 273 -18.44 14.39 25.43
N ALA A 274 -17.84 13.23 25.15
CA ALA A 274 -17.24 12.91 23.86
C ALA A 274 -18.28 12.58 22.78
N SER A 275 -19.43 12.01 23.17
CA SER A 275 -20.54 11.73 22.24
C SER A 275 -21.41 12.95 21.93
N SER A 276 -21.29 14.03 22.70
CA SER A 276 -22.03 15.27 22.47
C SER A 276 -21.37 16.11 21.38
N ALA A 277 -22.05 16.26 20.23
CA ALA A 277 -21.57 17.10 19.11
C ALA A 277 -21.36 18.59 19.46
N TYR A 278 -21.91 19.04 20.59
CA TYR A 278 -21.76 20.40 21.12
C TYR A 278 -21.16 20.40 22.53
N GLY A 279 -20.58 19.27 22.95
CA GLY A 279 -19.93 19.13 24.25
C GLY A 279 -18.63 19.93 24.34
N PRO A 280 -18.15 20.19 25.55
CA PRO A 280 -16.87 20.88 25.77
C PRO A 280 -15.69 20.14 25.11
N LEU A 281 -15.72 18.80 25.05
CA LEU A 281 -14.69 18.03 24.36
C LEU A 281 -14.73 18.25 22.85
N ALA A 282 -15.92 18.28 22.23
CA ALA A 282 -16.08 18.49 20.79
C ALA A 282 -15.57 19.87 20.32
N ALA A 283 -15.58 20.87 21.20
CA ALA A 283 -15.06 22.21 20.91
C ALA A 283 -13.53 22.33 21.08
N GLY A 284 -12.89 21.39 21.79
CA GLY A 284 -11.45 21.43 22.03
C GLY A 284 -10.64 21.06 20.79
N SER A 285 -9.45 21.66 20.63
CA SER A 285 -8.62 21.42 19.43
C SER A 285 -7.97 20.04 19.40
N VAL A 286 -7.80 19.40 20.57
CA VAL A 286 -7.23 18.05 20.71
C VAL A 286 -8.31 17.08 21.14
N SER A 287 -9.07 17.40 22.20
CA SER A 287 -10.17 16.56 22.67
C SER A 287 -11.29 16.40 21.63
N GLY A 288 -11.46 17.41 20.76
CA GLY A 288 -12.44 17.41 19.68
C GLY A 288 -12.06 16.51 18.52
N GLU A 289 -11.04 15.67 18.69
CA GLU A 289 -10.62 14.67 17.72
C GLU A 289 -10.72 13.25 18.30
N ILE A 290 -11.24 13.05 19.52
CA ILE A 290 -11.33 11.72 20.13
C ILE A 290 -12.34 10.86 19.35
N ASP A 291 -11.85 9.81 18.70
CA ASP A 291 -12.62 8.90 17.88
C ASP A 291 -13.00 7.62 18.63
N GLU A 292 -12.12 7.14 19.51
CA GLU A 292 -12.30 5.88 20.24
C GLU A 292 -11.66 5.97 21.61
N VAL A 293 -12.33 5.36 22.59
CA VAL A 293 -11.88 5.28 23.99
C VAL A 293 -11.91 3.82 24.41
N LYS A 294 -10.77 3.34 24.90
CA LYS A 294 -10.62 2.01 25.50
C LYS A 294 -10.23 2.14 26.96
N GLN A 295 -10.76 1.25 27.81
CA GLN A 295 -10.25 1.05 29.16
C GLN A 295 -9.27 -0.12 29.17
N LEU A 296 -8.15 0.07 29.85
CA LEU A 296 -7.16 -0.96 30.08
C LEU A 296 -7.25 -1.41 31.54
N HIS A 297 -7.60 -2.68 31.72
CA HIS A 297 -7.67 -3.29 33.03
C HIS A 297 -6.28 -3.71 33.51
N GLY A 298 -6.09 -3.82 34.83
CA GLY A 298 -4.80 -4.21 35.43
C GLY A 298 -4.34 -5.62 35.03
N ASP A 299 -5.26 -6.48 34.58
CA ASP A 299 -4.97 -7.81 34.05
C ASP A 299 -4.57 -7.81 32.56
N GLY A 300 -4.45 -6.63 31.94
CA GLY A 300 -4.10 -6.43 30.54
C GLY A 300 -5.28 -6.58 29.58
N LYS A 301 -6.51 -6.85 30.06
CA LYS A 301 -7.69 -6.85 29.19
C LYS A 301 -8.01 -5.44 28.71
N GLU A 302 -8.40 -5.37 27.44
CA GLU A 302 -8.84 -4.13 26.82
C GLU A 302 -10.36 -4.18 26.63
N GLU A 303 -11.04 -3.11 27.03
CA GLU A 303 -12.48 -2.94 26.84
C GLU A 303 -12.74 -1.69 26.01
N VAL A 304 -13.39 -1.85 24.86
CA VAL A 304 -13.74 -0.71 24.01
C VAL A 304 -15.03 -0.08 24.56
N LEU A 305 -14.90 1.10 25.15
CA LEU A 305 -16.01 1.80 25.78
C LEU A 305 -16.83 2.64 24.78
N GLY A 306 -16.16 3.19 23.75
CA GLY A 306 -16.82 4.01 22.75
C GLY A 306 -16.02 4.08 21.44
N THR A 307 -16.74 4.08 20.31
CA THR A 307 -16.15 4.25 18.97
C THR A 307 -16.95 5.27 18.17
N LYS A 308 -16.26 5.97 17.26
CA LYS A 308 -16.83 7.02 16.39
C LYS A 308 -17.52 8.13 17.19
N LEU A 309 -16.96 8.46 18.36
CA LEU A 309 -17.57 9.39 19.31
C LEU A 309 -17.74 10.79 18.71
N ASN A 310 -16.82 11.20 17.83
CA ASN A 310 -16.80 12.56 17.31
C ASN A 310 -17.07 12.65 15.80
N LYS A 311 -17.96 11.81 15.28
CA LYS A 311 -18.49 12.09 13.94
C LYS A 311 -19.42 13.30 14.08
N PRO A 312 -19.05 14.49 13.54
CA PRO A 312 -20.05 15.54 13.40
C PRO A 312 -21.23 14.90 12.70
N PRO A 313 -22.48 15.12 13.17
CA PRO A 313 -23.64 14.60 12.47
C PRO A 313 -23.45 15.04 11.03
N VAL A 314 -23.25 14.06 10.13
CA VAL A 314 -23.08 14.34 8.71
C VAL A 314 -24.31 15.17 8.41
N ARG A 315 -24.13 16.49 8.26
CA ARG A 315 -25.23 17.41 8.03
C ARG A 315 -25.73 16.94 6.68
N SER A 316 -26.77 16.11 6.68
CA SER A 316 -27.49 15.69 5.49
C SER A 316 -27.96 16.93 4.73
N GLY A 317 -28.07 18.08 5.42
CA GLY A 317 -28.21 19.41 4.84
C GLY A 317 -27.11 19.83 3.85
N SER A 318 -25.86 19.36 3.95
CA SER A 318 -24.81 19.68 2.97
C SER A 318 -24.99 18.89 1.69
N LEU A 319 -25.36 17.60 1.76
CA LEU A 319 -25.72 16.84 0.56
C LEU A 319 -27.00 17.41 -0.07
N VAL A 320 -27.98 17.81 0.74
CA VAL A 320 -29.20 18.47 0.26
C VAL A 320 -28.89 19.83 -0.36
N LEU A 321 -28.04 20.67 0.24
CA LEU A 321 -27.61 21.95 -0.33
C LEU A 321 -26.75 21.79 -1.59
N VAL A 322 -25.89 20.77 -1.65
CA VAL A 322 -25.11 20.42 -2.85
C VAL A 322 -26.04 19.90 -3.95
N LEU A 323 -27.03 19.07 -3.62
CA LEU A 323 -28.05 18.60 -4.57
C LEU A 323 -28.97 19.74 -5.03
N PHE A 324 -29.34 20.68 -4.15
CA PHE A 324 -30.08 21.89 -4.52
C PHE A 324 -29.22 22.82 -5.38
N SER A 325 -27.92 22.96 -5.11
CA SER A 325 -27.00 23.75 -5.92
C SER A 325 -26.80 23.11 -7.30
N LEU A 326 -26.58 21.80 -7.37
CA LEU A 326 -26.52 21.06 -8.64
C LEU A 326 -27.84 21.15 -9.41
N GLY A 327 -28.98 21.01 -8.72
CA GLY A 327 -30.30 21.18 -9.30
C GLY A 327 -30.52 22.59 -9.85
N ALA A 328 -30.11 23.62 -9.12
CA ALA A 328 -30.17 25.01 -9.57
C ALA A 328 -29.25 25.26 -10.78
N CYS A 329 -28.03 24.74 -10.77
CA CYS A 329 -27.10 24.83 -11.90
C CYS A 329 -27.66 24.15 -13.16
N LEU A 330 -28.25 22.96 -13.02
CA LEU A 330 -28.90 22.25 -14.14
C LEU A 330 -30.13 23.00 -14.66
N LEU A 331 -30.95 23.59 -13.78
CA LEU A 331 -32.10 24.40 -14.16
C LEU A 331 -31.67 25.64 -14.96
N VAL A 332 -30.64 26.36 -14.48
CA VAL A 332 -30.09 27.53 -15.18
C VAL A 332 -29.51 27.12 -16.54
N GLY A 333 -28.75 26.01 -16.59
CA GLY A 333 -28.24 25.46 -17.85
C GLY A 333 -29.36 25.14 -18.86
N TYR A 334 -30.45 24.53 -18.39
CA TYR A 334 -31.61 24.20 -19.23
C TYR A 334 -32.31 25.45 -19.76
N ILE A 335 -32.45 26.49 -18.94
CA ILE A 335 -33.04 27.78 -19.35
C ILE A 335 -32.17 28.45 -20.43
N VAL A 336 -30.85 28.49 -20.23
CA VAL A 336 -29.92 29.09 -21.21
C VAL A 336 -29.97 28.35 -22.55
N VAL A 337 -29.93 27.01 -22.52
CA VAL A 337 -30.06 26.19 -23.74
C VAL A 337 -31.40 26.41 -24.42
N GLY A 338 -32.50 26.49 -23.66
CA GLY A 338 -33.83 26.76 -24.19
C GLY A 338 -33.95 28.12 -24.87
N VAL A 339 -33.38 29.17 -24.28
CA VAL A 339 -33.35 30.52 -24.85
C VAL A 339 -32.53 30.54 -26.14
N LEU A 340 -31.31 29.97 -26.12
CA LEU A 340 -30.46 29.88 -27.31
C LEU A 340 -31.14 29.11 -28.45
N TYR A 341 -31.78 27.98 -28.14
CA TYR A 341 -32.53 27.20 -29.11
C TYR A 341 -33.72 27.97 -29.68
N GLY A 342 -34.45 28.71 -28.84
CA GLY A 342 -35.54 29.59 -29.26
C GLY A 342 -35.08 30.70 -30.21
N MET A 343 -33.96 31.35 -29.91
CA MET A 343 -33.38 32.40 -30.77
C MET A 343 -32.91 31.83 -32.12
N CYS A 344 -32.24 30.67 -32.13
CA CYS A 344 -31.84 30.00 -33.38
C CYS A 344 -33.04 29.62 -34.26
N LYS A 345 -34.12 29.11 -33.66
CA LYS A 345 -35.34 28.75 -34.41
C LYS A 345 -36.04 29.97 -35.00
N GLY A 346 -36.06 31.09 -34.27
CA GLY A 346 -36.57 32.38 -34.77
C GLY A 346 -35.77 32.92 -35.95
N CYS A 347 -34.43 32.87 -35.88
CA CYS A 347 -33.56 33.29 -36.98
C CYS A 347 -33.71 32.41 -38.24
N LEU A 348 -33.91 31.11 -38.08
CA LEU A 348 -34.13 30.19 -39.22
C LEU A 348 -35.50 30.41 -39.88
N ALA A 349 -36.55 30.67 -39.10
CA ALA A 349 -37.88 30.98 -39.63
C ALA A 349 -37.92 32.35 -40.34
N ALA A 350 -37.18 33.34 -39.85
CA ALA A 350 -37.04 34.63 -40.52
C ALA A 350 -36.29 34.51 -41.85
N ARG A 351 -35.28 33.63 -41.94
CA ARG A 351 -34.55 33.37 -43.20
C ARG A 351 -35.35 32.57 -44.23
N SER A 352 -36.28 31.70 -43.81
CA SER A 352 -37.09 30.93 -44.77
C SER A 352 -38.20 31.75 -45.43
N ALA A 353 -38.56 32.91 -44.88
CA ALA A 353 -39.55 33.80 -45.48
C ALA A 353 -38.98 34.68 -46.62
N ASP A 354 -37.65 34.86 -46.66
CA ASP A 354 -36.96 35.71 -47.65
C ASP A 354 -36.41 34.94 -48.86
N ILE A 355 -36.51 33.60 -48.86
CA ILE A 355 -36.16 32.75 -50.01
C ILE A 355 -37.45 32.25 -50.66
N GLY A 356 -38.30 33.21 -51.02
CA GLY A 356 -39.32 33.03 -52.04
C GLY A 356 -38.71 33.32 -53.40
N ASP A 357 -38.82 32.35 -54.31
CA ASP A 357 -38.79 32.54 -55.76
C ASP A 357 -37.40 32.67 -56.43
N VAL A 358 -36.62 31.59 -56.43
CA VAL A 358 -35.66 31.34 -57.50
C VAL A 358 -35.97 29.99 -58.15
N ARG A 359 -36.78 30.10 -59.19
CA ARG A 359 -37.03 29.13 -60.26
C ARG A 359 -35.71 28.74 -60.91
N LEU A 360 -35.27 27.49 -60.73
CA LEU A 360 -34.16 26.92 -61.52
C LEU A 360 -34.61 25.60 -62.16
N ASP A 361 -35.14 25.76 -63.37
CA ASP A 361 -35.23 24.72 -64.38
C ASP A 361 -33.84 24.22 -64.80
N ALA A 362 -33.81 22.97 -65.26
CA ALA A 362 -32.71 22.30 -65.96
C ALA A 362 -31.54 21.75 -65.12
N GLN A 363 -31.53 20.44 -64.89
CA GLN A 363 -30.68 19.53 -65.66
C GLN A 363 -30.97 18.06 -65.29
N LEU A 364 -31.97 17.53 -65.97
CA LEU A 364 -32.13 16.12 -66.25
C LEU A 364 -31.20 15.81 -67.42
N THR A 365 -30.17 14.98 -67.21
CA THR A 365 -29.75 13.85 -68.05
C THR A 365 -28.27 13.52 -67.87
N GLN A 366 -27.96 12.23 -68.00
CA GLN A 366 -26.61 11.70 -68.28
C GLN A 366 -25.74 11.22 -67.09
N LYS A 367 -26.24 10.27 -66.30
CA LYS A 367 -25.37 9.17 -65.80
C LYS A 367 -26.10 7.86 -65.49
N LYS A 368 -27.02 7.48 -66.38
CA LYS A 368 -27.64 6.15 -66.42
C LYS A 368 -27.00 5.38 -67.59
N ARG A 369 -26.01 4.52 -67.30
CA ARG A 369 -25.63 3.28 -68.05
C ARG A 369 -24.18 2.89 -67.76
N ARG A 370 -24.02 1.96 -66.82
CA ARG A 370 -23.04 0.85 -66.73
C ARG A 370 -23.47 0.08 -65.47
N GLY A 371 -24.41 -0.87 -65.56
CA GLY A 371 -24.14 -2.22 -66.04
C GLY A 371 -23.41 -2.98 -64.94
N GLN A 372 -24.08 -3.40 -63.85
CA GLN A 372 -24.69 -4.74 -63.70
C GLN A 372 -23.81 -5.86 -64.27
N ARG A 373 -23.07 -6.56 -63.40
CA ARG A 373 -23.11 -8.04 -63.22
C ARG A 373 -22.11 -8.52 -62.17
N ALA A 374 -22.56 -9.55 -61.44
CA ALA A 374 -21.84 -10.42 -60.49
C ALA A 374 -21.44 -9.76 -59.15
N GLY A 375 -21.70 -10.32 -57.98
CA GLY A 375 -22.26 -11.62 -57.60
C GLY A 375 -22.00 -11.84 -56.11
N LYS A 376 -23.05 -12.21 -55.36
CA LYS A 376 -23.07 -13.01 -54.12
C LYS A 376 -21.72 -13.21 -53.39
N GLY A 377 -21.58 -12.60 -52.21
CA GLY A 377 -20.43 -12.83 -51.32
C GLY A 377 -20.68 -12.38 -49.88
N LYS A 378 -21.39 -13.24 -49.14
CA LYS A 378 -21.44 -13.48 -47.69
C LYS A 378 -20.54 -12.59 -46.79
N GLY A 379 -21.16 -12.02 -45.76
CA GLY A 379 -20.58 -11.02 -44.87
C GLY A 379 -19.47 -11.51 -43.95
N ARG A 380 -18.57 -10.58 -43.65
CA ARG A 380 -17.60 -10.61 -42.56
C ARG A 380 -17.50 -9.16 -42.04
N ARG A 381 -18.05 -8.90 -40.86
CA ARG A 381 -17.97 -7.60 -40.17
C ARG A 381 -16.76 -7.68 -39.24
N GLY A 382 -15.65 -7.09 -39.68
CA GLY A 382 -14.60 -6.58 -38.80
C GLY A 382 -14.88 -5.08 -38.63
N GLY A 383 -14.97 -4.63 -37.38
CA GLY A 383 -15.02 -3.21 -37.03
C GLY A 383 -13.75 -2.89 -36.26
N GLU A 384 -12.76 -2.38 -36.99
CA GLU A 384 -11.61 -1.66 -36.45
C GLU A 384 -12.09 -0.25 -36.08
N THR A 385 -11.93 0.11 -34.82
CA THR A 385 -12.00 1.48 -34.33
C THR A 385 -10.61 2.09 -34.46
N ALA A 386 -10.49 3.12 -35.29
CA ALA A 386 -9.31 3.99 -35.31
C ALA A 386 -9.40 4.93 -34.11
N GLU A 387 -8.34 4.93 -33.31
CA GLU A 387 -8.10 5.85 -32.21
C GLU A 387 -7.49 7.14 -32.77
N ASP A 388 -8.02 8.28 -32.30
CA ASP A 388 -7.47 9.60 -32.49
C ASP A 388 -6.29 9.78 -31.52
N GLU A 389 -5.10 10.04 -32.05
CA GLU A 389 -3.89 10.41 -31.30
C GLU A 389 -3.54 11.86 -31.67
N GLU A 390 -3.81 12.79 -30.75
CA GLU A 390 -3.36 14.19 -30.83
C GLU A 390 -2.26 14.40 -29.78
N VAL A 391 -1.12 14.88 -30.28
CA VAL A 391 0.19 14.96 -29.64
C VAL A 391 0.45 16.36 -29.07
N GLU A 392 1.02 16.35 -27.86
CA GLU A 392 1.90 17.33 -27.18
C GLU A 392 1.53 18.82 -27.11
N ALA A 393 1.50 19.30 -25.86
CA ALA A 393 2.24 20.52 -25.50
C ALA A 393 2.66 20.54 -24.02
N LEU A 394 3.96 20.73 -23.81
CA LEU A 394 4.61 21.58 -22.79
C LEU A 394 4.35 21.27 -21.30
N THR A 395 5.41 20.88 -20.56
CA THR A 395 6.19 21.83 -19.73
C THR A 395 7.39 21.16 -19.07
N ALA A 396 8.55 21.79 -19.25
CA ALA A 396 9.77 21.57 -18.49
C ALA A 396 9.71 22.32 -17.16
N CYS A 397 10.22 21.71 -16.09
CA CYS A 397 10.67 22.40 -14.89
C CYS A 397 11.94 21.69 -14.36
N ASP A 398 13.07 22.36 -14.57
CA ASP A 398 14.30 22.19 -13.81
C ASP A 398 14.04 22.48 -12.32
N VAL A 399 14.44 21.57 -11.42
CA VAL A 399 14.73 21.91 -10.02
C VAL A 399 15.99 21.19 -9.59
N ALA A 400 16.90 21.99 -9.05
CA ALA A 400 18.27 21.66 -8.68
C ALA A 400 18.37 20.71 -7.47
N ASP A 401 19.45 19.93 -7.54
CA ASP A 401 20.04 19.05 -6.54
C ASP A 401 20.60 19.83 -5.32
N PRO A 402 20.31 19.43 -4.08
CA PRO A 402 21.13 19.81 -2.93
C PRO A 402 21.99 18.63 -2.47
N THR A 403 23.28 18.74 -2.78
CA THR A 403 24.39 18.01 -2.16
C THR A 403 24.30 18.04 -0.63
N ILE A 404 24.19 16.87 0.00
CA ILE A 404 24.30 16.68 1.46
C ILE A 404 25.76 16.32 1.79
N ASP A 405 26.40 17.18 2.57
CA ASP A 405 27.72 16.94 3.17
C ASP A 405 27.67 15.79 4.18
N VAL A 406 28.41 14.72 3.89
CA VAL A 406 28.60 13.57 4.78
C VAL A 406 29.75 13.85 5.75
N ALA A 407 29.45 13.85 7.05
CA ALA A 407 30.42 14.00 8.12
C ALA A 407 31.42 12.81 8.17
N PRO A 408 32.70 13.04 8.54
CA PRO A 408 33.72 12.00 8.57
C PRO A 408 33.53 11.00 9.73
N PRO A 409 33.98 9.74 9.57
CA PRO A 409 33.78 8.66 10.54
C PRO A 409 34.65 8.83 11.80
N LEU A 410 34.05 8.51 12.95
CA LEU A 410 34.72 8.46 14.25
C LEU A 410 35.76 7.32 14.32
N PRO A 411 36.87 7.49 15.06
CA PRO A 411 37.90 6.48 15.20
C PRO A 411 37.47 5.29 16.10
N PRO A 412 38.07 4.10 15.90
CA PRO A 412 37.68 2.88 16.62
C PRO A 412 38.06 2.91 18.10
N ARG A 413 37.10 2.53 18.95
CA ARG A 413 37.30 2.32 20.40
C ARG A 413 38.29 1.17 20.66
N ARG A 414 39.36 1.46 21.39
CA ARG A 414 40.30 0.47 21.95
C ARG A 414 39.59 -0.42 22.97
N LYS A 415 39.74 -1.74 22.82
CA LYS A 415 39.36 -2.75 23.82
C LYS A 415 40.32 -2.64 25.02
N ALA A 416 39.77 -2.43 26.21
CA ALA A 416 40.51 -2.58 27.46
C ALA A 416 40.67 -4.08 27.77
N ALA A 417 41.91 -4.49 28.01
CA ALA A 417 42.24 -5.81 28.53
C ALA A 417 41.97 -5.82 30.05
N ALA A 418 41.22 -6.81 30.52
CA ALA A 418 41.06 -7.10 31.93
C ALA A 418 42.07 -8.21 32.31
N GLU A 419 43.07 -7.85 33.09
CA GLU A 419 43.91 -8.79 33.84
C GLU A 419 43.07 -9.40 34.98
N VAL A 420 42.96 -10.73 35.00
CA VAL A 420 42.43 -11.49 36.13
C VAL A 420 43.60 -11.99 36.95
N GLY A 421 43.77 -11.43 38.15
CA GLY A 421 44.70 -11.91 39.16
C GLY A 421 44.20 -13.20 39.81
N LEU A 422 45.07 -14.21 39.84
CA LEU A 422 44.92 -15.42 40.63
C LEU A 422 45.44 -15.14 42.05
N GLY A 423 44.51 -15.02 43.00
CA GLY A 423 44.80 -15.07 44.44
C GLY A 423 44.50 -16.48 44.96
N GLY A 424 45.53 -17.16 45.47
CA GLY A 424 45.40 -18.43 46.17
C GLY A 424 44.78 -18.27 47.56
N MET A 425 44.21 -19.37 48.06
CA MET A 425 43.89 -19.52 49.46
C MET A 425 43.99 -21.00 49.84
N ASP A 426 44.69 -21.22 50.95
CA ASP A 426 45.05 -22.49 51.57
C ASP A 426 43.84 -23.30 52.04
N ASP A 427 43.93 -24.63 51.90
CA ASP A 427 43.66 -25.65 52.94
C ASP A 427 44.23 -27.02 52.50
#